data_AF-A0A2N1V096-F1
#
_entry.id   AF-A0A2N1V096-F1
#
_cell.length_a   1.000
_cell.length_b   1.000
_cell.length_c   1.000
_cell.angle_alpha   90.00
_cell.angle_beta   90.00
_cell.angle_gamma   90.00
#
_symmetry.space_group_name_H-M   'P 1'
#
loop_
_entity.id
_entity.type
_entity.pdbx_description
1 polymer ?
#
loop_
_entity_poly.entity_id
_entity_poly.type
_entity_poly.pdbx_seq_one_letter_code
_entity_poly.pdbx_strand_id
1 'polypeptide(L)' 'MVNLSLDCSDEKTSYTITNQSGQVVGGNTIPMSSNSLQIDFSPFLSGVYFLTIRCGSELKTYKVVREG' A
#
# COMPACT_ATOMS: atom_id res chain seq x y z
N MET A 1 -11.58 -2.35 2.30
CA MET A 1 -10.75 -2.33 1.08
C MET A 1 -10.26 -0.92 0.83
N VAL A 2 -9.01 -0.76 0.41
CA VAL A 2 -8.45 0.52 -0.05
C VAL A 2 -8.18 0.38 -1.54
N ASN A 3 -8.69 1.32 -2.34
CA ASN A 3 -8.47 1.37 -3.78
C ASN A 3 -7.71 2.65 -4.11
N LEU A 4 -6.55 2.51 -4.74
CA LEU A 4 -5.72 3.63 -5.16
C LEU A 4 -5.55 3.59 -6.68
N SER A 5 -5.77 4.73 -7.33
CA SER A 5 -5.28 4.93 -8.70
C SER A 5 -3.81 5.34 -8.61
N LEU A 6 -2.97 4.62 -9.32
CA LEU A 6 -1.54 4.83 -9.37
C LEU A 6 -1.17 5.33 -10.76
N ASP A 7 -0.65 6.55 -10.83
CA ASP A 7 0.03 7.02 -12.02
C ASP A 7 1.50 6.59 -11.91
N CYS A 8 1.79 5.43 -12.46
CA CYS A 8 3.03 4.72 -12.26
C CYS A 8 3.44 4.12 -13.61
N SER A 9 4.50 4.66 -14.22
CA SER A 9 4.92 4.28 -15.57
C SER A 9 5.75 3.00 -15.62
N ASP A 10 6.13 2.45 -14.46
CA ASP A 10 6.98 1.27 -14.39
C ASP A 10 6.18 -0.03 -14.51
N GLU A 11 6.81 -1.05 -15.10
CA GLU A 11 6.19 -2.37 -15.28
C GLU A 11 5.84 -3.07 -13.97
N LYS A 12 6.50 -2.69 -12.87
CA LYS A 12 6.32 -3.30 -11.55
C LYS A 12 6.31 -2.23 -10.47
N THR A 13 5.41 -2.42 -9.50
CA THR A 13 5.37 -1.63 -8.28
C THR A 13 5.43 -2.53 -7.07
N SER A 14 6.13 -2.07 -6.03
CA SER A 14 6.08 -2.71 -4.73
C SER A 14 5.35 -1.83 -3.73
N TYR A 15 4.62 -2.44 -2.81
CA TYR A 15 4.08 -1.74 -1.65
C TYR A 15 4.48 -2.42 -0.36
N THR A 16 4.48 -1.66 0.72
CA THR A 16 4.75 -2.13 2.09
C THR A 16 3.73 -1.49 3.03
N ILE A 17 3.21 -2.29 3.95
CA ILE A 17 2.28 -1.85 5.00
C ILE A 17 3.02 -1.94 6.33
N THR A 18 3.09 -0.82 7.03
CA THR A 18 3.66 -0.74 8.38
C THR A 18 2.59 -0.31 9.37
N ASN A 19 2.65 -0.81 10.59
CA ASN A 19 1.78 -0.34 11.68
C ASN A 19 2.36 0.92 12.34
N GLN A 20 1.66 1.47 13.35
CA GLN A 20 2.10 2.67 14.07
C GLN A 20 3.45 2.55 14.80
N SER A 21 3.92 1.33 15.10
CA SER A 21 5.25 1.12 15.70
C SER A 21 6.36 0.99 14.65
N GLY A 22 6.02 1.13 13.36
CA GLY A 22 6.96 0.97 12.24
C GLY A 22 7.23 -0.48 11.85
N GLN A 23 6.54 -1.46 12.47
CA GLN A 23 6.68 -2.86 12.09
C GLN A 23 6.01 -3.11 10.74
N VAL A 24 6.73 -3.77 9.83
CA VAL A 24 6.16 -4.26 8.57
C VAL A 24 5.20 -5.40 8.85
N VAL A 25 3.94 -5.25 8.44
CA VAL A 25 2.87 -6.24 8.64
C VAL A 25 2.36 -6.82 7.32
N GLY A 26 2.82 -6.29 6.18
CA GLY A 26 2.47 -6.78 4.85
C GLY A 26 3.22 -6.04 3.75
N GLY A 27 3.15 -6.58 2.55
CA GLY A 27 3.76 -5.99 1.37
C GLY A 27 3.80 -6.99 0.22
N ASN A 28 3.89 -6.47 -1.00
CA ASN A 28 4.04 -7.31 -2.18
C ASN A 28 4.66 -6.51 -3.33
N THR A 29 5.15 -7.20 -4.35
CA THR A 29 5.46 -6.62 -5.66
C THR A 29 4.43 -7.09 -6.66
N ILE A 30 3.77 -6.15 -7.32
CA ILE A 30 2.72 -6.41 -8.31
C ILE A 30 3.13 -5.87 -9.68
N PRO A 31 2.77 -6.58 -10.77
CA PRO A 31 2.86 -6.01 -12.11
C PRO A 31 1.88 -4.84 -12.24
N MET A 32 2.31 -3.73 -12.83
CA MET A 32 1.46 -2.57 -13.04
C MET A 32 0.73 -2.70 -14.39
N SER A 33 -0.31 -3.52 -14.43
CA SER A 33 -1.10 -3.71 -15.65
C SER A 33 -2.34 -2.81 -15.73
N SER A 34 -2.79 -2.22 -14.61
CA SER A 34 -4.09 -1.53 -14.53
C SER A 34 -4.04 -0.15 -13.88
N ASN A 35 -2.86 0.43 -13.60
CA ASN A 35 -2.72 1.73 -12.91
C ASN A 35 -3.59 1.84 -11.64
N SER A 36 -3.85 0.69 -10.99
CA SER A 36 -4.71 0.61 -9.83
C SER A 36 -4.16 -0.43 -8.86
N LEU A 37 -4.21 -0.10 -7.58
CA LEU A 37 -3.82 -0.99 -6.48
C LEU A 37 -5.00 -1.13 -5.54
N GLN A 38 -5.46 -2.37 -5.39
CA GLN A 38 -6.45 -2.74 -4.40
C GLN A 38 -5.77 -3.54 -3.29
N ILE A 39 -5.91 -3.06 -2.06
CA ILE A 39 -5.39 -3.74 -0.88
C ILE A 39 -6.53 -4.00 0.08
N ASP A 40 -6.64 -5.25 0.48
CA ASP A 40 -7.55 -5.63 1.55
C ASP A 40 -6.88 -5.45 2.91
N PHE A 41 -7.43 -4.53 3.70
CA PHE A 41 -7.03 -4.32 5.09
C PHE A 41 -7.87 -5.17 6.06
N SER A 42 -8.85 -5.95 5.58
CA SER A 42 -9.74 -6.77 6.43
C SER A 42 -9.02 -7.65 7.47
N PRO A 43 -7.84 -8.23 7.18
CA PRO A 43 -7.15 -9.10 8.13
C PRO A 43 -6.46 -8.36 9.28
N PHE A 44 -6.31 -7.04 9.18
CA PHE A 44 -5.62 -6.25 10.20
C PHE A 44 -6.58 -5.79 11.29
N LEU A 45 -6.06 -5.59 12.51
CA LEU A 45 -6.83 -5.02 13.61
C LEU A 45 -7.16 -3.54 13.34
N SER A 46 -8.13 -2.99 14.07
CA SER A 46 -8.40 -1.56 14.04
C SER A 46 -7.19 -0.77 14.53
N GLY A 47 -6.86 0.31 13.84
CA GLY A 47 -5.66 1.10 14.12
C GLY A 47 -5.16 1.91 12.94
N VAL A 48 -3.99 2.52 13.11
CA VAL A 48 -3.32 3.32 12.09
C VAL A 48 -2.22 2.49 11.42
N TYR A 49 -2.22 2.52 10.09
CA TYR A 49 -1.23 1.90 9.23
C TYR A 49 -0.67 2.92 8.25
N PHE A 50 0.54 2.67 7.76
CA PHE A 50 1.16 3.43 6.69
C PHE A 50 1.43 2.49 5.51
N LEU A 51 0.78 2.79 4.39
CA LEU A 51 0.97 2.12 3.12
C LEU A 51 1.95 2.93 2.29
N THR A 52 3.16 2.40 2.10
CA THR A 52 4.19 2.99 1.25
C THR A 52 4.23 2.24 -0.07
N ILE A 53 4.12 2.98 -1.17
CA ILE A 53 4.13 2.47 -2.54
C ILE A 53 5.37 3.00 -3.23
N ARG A 54 6.08 2.11 -3.92
CA ARG A 54 7.24 2.44 -4.74
C ARG A 54 6.89 2.30 -6.22
N CYS A 55 7.03 3.42 -6.92
CA CYS A 55 6.91 3.57 -8.36
C CYS A 55 8.29 3.96 -8.89
N GLY A 56 9.13 2.95 -9.15
CA GLY A 56 10.51 3.18 -9.60
C GLY A 56 11.36 3.88 -8.55
N SER A 57 11.65 5.16 -8.80
CA SER A 57 12.37 6.04 -7.87
C SER A 57 11.43 6.83 -6.94
N GLU A 58 10.13 6.92 -7.24
CA GLU A 58 9.17 7.63 -6.40
C GLU A 58 8.66 6.74 -5.26
N LEU A 59 8.52 7.37 -4.08
CA LEU A 59 7.86 6.79 -2.92
C LEU A 59 6.65 7.64 -2.54
N LYS A 60 5.49 7.00 -2.42
CA LYS A 60 4.24 7.63 -1.95
C LYS A 60 3.78 6.88 -0.71
N THR A 61 3.56 7.60 0.39
CA THR A 61 3.10 7.02 1.65
C THR A 61 1.72 7.56 2.00
N TYR A 62 0.79 6.65 2.29
CA TYR A 62 -0.58 6.94 2.67
C TYR A 62 -0.81 6.49 4.11
N LYS A 63 -1.41 7.36 4.92
CA LYS A 63 -1.94 6.97 6.23
C LYS A 63 -3.30 6.32 6.03
N VAL A 64 -3.46 5.10 6.51
CA VAL A 64 -4.71 4.35 6.49
C VAL A 64 -5.20 4.24 7.93
N VAL A 65 -6.42 4.72 8.18
CA VAL A 65 -7.11 4.54 9.45
C VAL A 65 -8.11 3.42 9.25
N ARG A 66 -7.92 2.31 9.97
CA ARG A 66 -8.85 1.19 9.97
C ARG A 66 -9.73 1.29 11.21
N GLU A 67 -10.97 1.67 11.00
CA GLU A 67 -12.01 1.68 12.03
C GLU A 67 -12.75 0.33 12.00
N GLY A 68 -13.17 -0.13 13.18
CA GLY A 68 -13.90 -1.39 13.36
C GLY A 68 -15.39 -1.20 13.08
#